data_AF-A0A1M4ZAJ1-F1
#
_entry.id   AF-A0A1M4ZAJ1-F1
#
_cell.length_a   1.000
_cell.length_b   1.000
_cell.length_c   1.000
_cell.angle_alpha   90.00
_cell.angle_beta   90.00
_cell.angle_gamma   90.00
#
_symmetry.space_group_name_H-M   'P 1'
#
loop_
_entity.id
_entity.type
_entity.pdbx_description
1 polymer ?
#
loop_
_entity_poly.entity_id
_entity_poly.type
_entity_poly.pdbx_seq_one_letter_code
_entity_poly.pdbx_strand_id
1 'polypeptide(L)'
;MLEIKIEKDFIMDILNGIVKYSTSDIIRKIFNLSTKIKFRNNIIEIRVLLFKYYIKILKKPEFISGIFEFEHNLPISTINQNKLPKYIKLEKKKLYLYIPENFLSKNLHLKEFTFDNDEIIIKLDNY
;
A
#
# COMPACT_ATOMS: atom_id res chain seq x y z
N MET A 1 9.16 22.52 0.42
CA MET A 1 8.22 21.52 0.95
C MET A 1 7.17 21.23 -0.11
N LEU A 2 7.17 20.00 -0.62
CA LEU A 2 6.18 19.49 -1.57
C LEU A 2 5.24 18.55 -0.81
N GLU A 3 3.94 18.75 -0.94
CA GLU A 3 2.91 17.88 -0.36
C GLU A 3 2.17 17.18 -1.49
N ILE A 4 2.17 15.85 -1.45
CA ILE A 4 1.43 14.99 -2.38
C ILE A 4 0.31 14.34 -1.58
N LYS A 5 -0.92 14.57 -2.02
CA LYS A 5 -2.10 13.88 -1.51
C LYS A 5 -2.58 12.89 -2.54
N ILE A 6 -2.69 11.64 -2.12
CA ILE A 6 -3.21 10.57 -2.95
C ILE A 6 -4.58 10.19 -2.38
N GLU A 7 -5.60 10.46 -3.17
CA GLU A 7 -6.99 10.16 -2.79
C GLU A 7 -7.25 8.66 -2.82
N LYS A 8 -8.21 8.24 -1.99
CA LYS A 8 -8.70 6.86 -1.88
C LYS A 8 -9.02 6.20 -3.22
N ASP A 9 -9.58 6.92 -4.17
CA ASP A 9 -10.01 6.34 -5.45
C ASP A 9 -8.82 5.84 -6.27
N PHE A 10 -7.71 6.59 -6.27
CA PHE A 10 -6.47 6.13 -6.88
C PHE A 10 -5.88 4.90 -6.18
N ILE A 11 -5.99 4.83 -4.85
CA ILE A 11 -5.57 3.65 -4.09
C ILE A 11 -6.46 2.44 -4.40
N MET A 12 -7.77 2.65 -4.54
CA MET A 12 -8.71 1.62 -4.97
C MET A 12 -8.32 1.06 -6.33
N ASP A 13 -7.94 1.91 -7.28
CA ASP A 13 -7.49 1.47 -8.61
C ASP A 13 -6.22 0.63 -8.55
N ILE A 14 -5.25 1.01 -7.72
CA ILE A 14 -4.03 0.21 -7.49
C ILE A 14 -4.38 -1.14 -6.88
N LEU A 15 -5.20 -1.16 -5.83
CA LEU A 15 -5.61 -2.40 -5.15
C LEU A 15 -6.40 -3.32 -6.08
N ASN A 16 -7.31 -2.75 -6.88
CA ASN A 16 -8.05 -3.48 -7.92
C ASN A 16 -7.09 -4.06 -8.97
N GLY A 17 -6.06 -3.32 -9.36
CA GLY A 17 -4.98 -3.81 -10.23
C GLY A 17 -4.29 -5.03 -9.62
N ILE A 18 -3.82 -4.93 -8.37
CA ILE A 18 -3.15 -6.03 -7.67
C ILE A 18 -4.06 -7.26 -7.61
N VAL A 19 -5.33 -7.10 -7.24
CA VAL A 19 -6.29 -8.21 -7.13
C VAL A 19 -6.60 -8.84 -8.49
N LYS A 20 -6.72 -8.03 -9.55
CA LYS A 20 -6.99 -8.48 -10.93
C LYS A 20 -5.93 -9.45 -11.45
N TYR A 21 -4.67 -9.27 -11.04
CA TYR A 21 -3.55 -10.10 -11.50
C TYR A 21 -3.13 -11.20 -10.51
N SER A 22 -3.46 -11.09 -9.22
CA SER A 22 -2.90 -11.96 -8.18
C SER A 22 -3.82 -13.07 -7.64
N THR A 23 -5.12 -13.07 -7.96
CA THR A 23 -6.10 -13.97 -7.32
C THR A 23 -7.08 -14.66 -8.29
N SER A 24 -7.80 -15.69 -7.82
CA SER A 24 -8.82 -16.41 -8.60
C SER A 24 -10.03 -15.51 -8.92
N ASP A 25 -10.80 -15.85 -9.96
CA ASP A 25 -11.97 -15.05 -10.39
C ASP A 25 -13.02 -14.82 -9.27
N ILE A 26 -13.08 -15.72 -8.29
CA ILE A 26 -13.96 -15.61 -7.11
C ILE A 26 -13.49 -14.48 -6.20
N ILE A 27 -12.19 -14.40 -5.88
CA ILE A 27 -11.63 -13.33 -5.05
C ILE A 27 -11.77 -11.99 -5.76
N ARG A 28 -11.57 -11.96 -7.09
CA ARG A 28 -11.77 -10.74 -7.90
C ARG A 28 -13.21 -10.23 -7.82
N LYS A 29 -14.21 -11.11 -7.95
CA LYS A 29 -15.63 -10.74 -7.80
C LYS A 29 -15.97 -10.25 -6.39
N ILE A 30 -15.43 -10.92 -5.38
CA ILE A 30 -15.62 -10.57 -3.96
C ILE A 30 -15.02 -9.19 -3.64
N PHE A 31 -13.83 -8.90 -4.17
CA PHE A 31 -13.19 -7.59 -4.02
C PHE A 31 -13.95 -6.48 -4.77
N ASN A 32 -14.40 -6.74 -6.00
CA ASN A 32 -15.11 -5.73 -6.80
C ASN A 32 -16.51 -5.38 -6.27
N LEU A 33 -17.21 -6.29 -5.59
CA LEU A 33 -18.62 -6.10 -5.20
C LEU A 33 -18.83 -5.54 -3.80
N SER A 34 -17.84 -5.60 -2.90
CA SER A 34 -18.09 -5.38 -1.47
C SER A 34 -16.92 -4.83 -0.67
N THR A 35 -15.90 -4.28 -1.35
CA THR A 35 -14.74 -3.72 -0.66
C THR A 35 -15.04 -2.33 -0.13
N LYS A 36 -15.05 -2.19 1.19
CA LYS A 36 -15.01 -0.88 1.86
C LYS A 36 -13.60 -0.63 2.34
N ILE A 37 -12.97 0.45 1.89
CA ILE A 37 -11.66 0.89 2.36
C ILE A 37 -11.83 2.11 3.26
N LYS A 38 -11.04 2.18 4.33
CA LYS A 38 -10.91 3.36 5.19
C LYS A 38 -9.46 3.59 5.56
N PHE A 39 -9.06 4.85 5.64
CA PHE A 39 -7.70 5.25 6.03
C PHE A 39 -7.80 6.03 7.31
N ARG A 40 -7.27 5.48 8.40
CA ARG A 40 -7.29 6.11 9.73
C ARG A 40 -6.07 5.70 10.52
N ASN A 41 -5.47 6.64 11.24
CA ASN A 41 -4.39 6.37 12.19
C ASN A 41 -3.23 5.55 11.58
N ASN A 42 -2.81 5.85 10.35
CA ASN A 42 -1.76 5.12 9.62
C ASN A 42 -2.10 3.65 9.32
N ILE A 43 -3.40 3.33 9.26
CA ILE A 43 -3.95 2.02 8.91
C ILE A 43 -4.88 2.18 7.71
N ILE A 44 -4.67 1.34 6.70
CA ILE A 44 -5.64 1.08 5.63
C ILE A 44 -6.46 -0.13 6.08
N GLU A 45 -7.72 0.08 6.40
CA GLU A 45 -8.68 -0.99 6.68
C GLU A 45 -9.37 -1.39 5.39
N ILE A 46 -9.37 -2.69 5.08
CA ILE A 46 -9.99 -3.26 3.89
C ILE A 46 -11.02 -4.28 4.35
N ARG A 47 -12.30 -3.94 4.22
CA ARG A 47 -13.40 -4.85 4.54
C ARG A 47 -13.96 -5.45 3.28
N VAL A 48 -13.94 -6.77 3.19
CA VAL A 48 -14.43 -7.53 2.04
C VAL A 48 -15.43 -8.56 2.54
N LEU A 49 -16.72 -8.35 2.26
CA LEU A 49 -17.83 -9.12 2.84
C LEU A 49 -17.75 -9.17 4.40
N LEU A 50 -17.52 -10.36 4.96
CA LEU A 50 -17.39 -10.62 6.40
C LEU A 50 -15.93 -10.49 6.89
N PHE A 51 -14.96 -10.47 5.97
CA PHE A 51 -13.55 -10.43 6.31
C PHE A 51 -13.07 -8.98 6.50
N LYS A 52 -12.20 -8.79 7.49
CA LYS A 52 -11.55 -7.51 7.78
C LYS A 52 -10.04 -7.69 7.67
N TYR A 53 -9.45 -6.96 6.76
CA TYR A 53 -8.02 -6.89 6.56
C TYR A 53 -7.49 -5.50 6.89
N TYR A 54 -6.19 -5.42 7.18
CA TYR A 54 -5.51 -4.15 7.40
C TYR A 54 -4.10 -4.15 6.83
N ILE A 55 -3.61 -2.95 6.54
CA ILE A 55 -2.21 -2.64 6.24
C ILE A 55 -1.83 -1.42 7.08
N LYS A 56 -0.81 -1.53 7.93
CA LYS A 56 -0.38 -0.47 8.85
C LYS A 56 1.08 -0.12 8.62
N ILE A 57 1.41 1.16 8.61
CA ILE A 57 2.81 1.61 8.50
C ILE A 57 3.60 1.16 9.74
N LEU A 58 4.68 0.40 9.54
CA LEU A 58 5.64 0.06 10.60
C LEU A 58 6.90 0.91 10.50
N LYS A 59 7.47 1.01 9.31
CA LYS A 59 8.72 1.73 9.07
C LYS A 59 8.66 2.40 7.70
N LYS A 60 9.22 3.61 7.65
CA LYS A 60 9.42 4.37 6.41
C LYS A 60 10.91 4.69 6.25
N PRO A 61 11.42 4.73 5.02
CA PRO A 61 12.77 5.19 4.73
C PRO A 61 12.90 6.69 5.00
N GLU A 62 14.15 7.16 5.09
CA GLU A 62 14.46 8.59 5.22
C GLU A 62 14.21 9.37 3.92
N PHE A 63 14.39 8.71 2.78
CA PHE A 63 14.15 9.24 1.44
C PHE A 63 12.88 8.65 0.86
N ILE A 64 12.35 9.23 -0.21
CA ILE A 64 11.20 8.60 -0.91
C ILE A 64 11.57 7.25 -1.53
N SER A 65 12.85 7.05 -1.88
CA SER A 65 13.40 5.75 -2.24
C SER A 65 13.85 4.96 -1.01
N GLY A 66 13.73 3.64 -1.10
CA GLY A 66 14.08 2.72 -0.02
C GLY A 66 12.97 1.70 0.25
N ILE A 67 12.98 1.15 1.47
CA ILE A 67 12.10 0.07 1.87
C ILE A 67 11.06 0.61 2.85
N PHE A 68 9.80 0.62 2.43
CA PHE A 68 8.67 0.81 3.33
C PHE A 68 8.26 -0.54 3.90
N GLU A 69 8.10 -0.61 5.22
CA GLU A 69 7.62 -1.80 5.92
C GLU A 69 6.23 -1.55 6.46
N PHE A 70 5.34 -2.51 6.22
CA PHE A 70 3.97 -2.48 6.70
C PHE A 70 3.62 -3.76 7.45
N GLU A 71 2.83 -3.66 8.51
CA GLU A 71 2.17 -4.78 9.16
C GLU A 71 0.86 -5.08 8.44
N HIS A 72 0.52 -6.35 8.25
CA HIS A 72 -0.77 -6.73 7.68
C HIS A 72 -1.29 -8.06 8.23
N ASN A 73 -2.58 -8.30 7.99
CA ASN A 73 -3.24 -9.60 8.18
C ASN A 73 -3.82 -10.18 6.87
N LEU A 74 -3.35 -9.69 5.71
CA LEU A 74 -3.74 -10.23 4.40
C LEU A 74 -3.56 -11.76 4.32
N PRO A 75 -4.43 -12.47 3.57
CA PRO A 75 -4.36 -13.91 3.42
C PRO A 75 -3.26 -14.30 2.43
N ILE A 76 -1.99 -14.17 2.83
CA ILE A 76 -0.84 -14.35 1.92
C ILE A 76 -0.76 -15.72 1.26
N SER A 77 -1.31 -16.76 1.89
CA SER A 77 -1.37 -18.12 1.35
C SER A 77 -2.24 -18.24 0.10
N THR A 78 -3.17 -17.30 -0.10
CA THR A 78 -4.04 -17.25 -1.29
C THR A 78 -3.50 -16.34 -2.39
N ILE A 79 -2.38 -15.64 -2.15
CA ILE A 79 -1.79 -14.70 -3.10
C ILE A 79 -0.67 -15.40 -3.87
N ASN A 80 -0.73 -15.37 -5.20
CA ASN A 80 0.36 -15.87 -6.02
C ASN A 80 1.53 -14.88 -6.01
N GLN A 81 2.52 -15.14 -5.16
CA GLN A 81 3.68 -14.26 -4.99
C GLN A 81 4.48 -14.05 -6.29
N ASN A 82 4.50 -15.03 -7.21
CA ASN A 82 5.20 -14.92 -8.49
C ASN A 82 4.57 -13.91 -9.45
N LYS A 83 3.31 -13.53 -9.20
CA LYS A 83 2.60 -12.50 -9.97
C LYS A 83 2.64 -11.12 -9.32
N LEU A 84 3.23 -11.00 -8.13
CA LEU A 84 3.40 -9.70 -7.50
C LEU A 84 4.42 -8.87 -8.28
N PRO A 85 4.26 -7.54 -8.34
CA PRO A 85 5.29 -6.66 -8.86
C PRO A 85 6.62 -6.89 -8.11
N LYS A 86 7.74 -6.82 -8.82
CA LYS A 86 9.09 -7.07 -8.24
C LYS A 86 9.44 -6.15 -7.07
N TYR A 87 8.79 -4.99 -6.99
CA TYR A 87 8.94 -4.02 -5.90
C TYR A 87 8.06 -4.32 -4.68
N ILE A 88 7.27 -5.40 -4.67
CA ILE A 88 6.44 -5.82 -3.53
C ILE A 88 6.90 -7.19 -3.05
N LYS A 89 7.10 -7.32 -1.74
CA LYS A 89 7.35 -8.61 -1.08
C LYS A 89 6.38 -8.81 0.07
N LEU A 90 5.83 -10.01 0.20
CA LEU A 90 4.94 -10.40 1.31
C LEU A 90 5.58 -11.52 2.11
N GLU A 91 5.75 -11.32 3.41
CA GLU A 91 6.30 -12.32 4.33
C GLU A 91 5.51 -12.34 5.64
N LYS A 92 4.86 -13.47 5.94
CA LYS A 92 4.06 -13.65 7.17
C LYS A 92 3.03 -12.52 7.38
N LYS A 93 3.34 -11.56 8.27
CA LYS A 93 2.52 -10.39 8.61
C LYS A 93 3.16 -9.07 8.14
N LYS A 94 4.16 -9.14 7.26
CA LYS A 94 4.91 -7.99 6.75
C LYS A 94 4.77 -7.85 5.25
N LEU A 95 4.50 -6.63 4.81
CA LEU A 95 4.54 -6.21 3.42
C LEU A 95 5.69 -5.23 3.27
N TYR A 96 6.55 -5.47 2.28
CA TYR A 96 7.66 -4.61 1.93
C TYR A 96 7.41 -4.00 0.55
N LEU A 97 7.53 -2.68 0.46
CA LEU A 97 7.50 -1.94 -0.79
C LEU A 97 8.89 -1.34 -1.03
N TYR A 98 9.52 -1.77 -2.11
CA TYR A 98 10.85 -1.35 -2.54
C TYR A 98 10.72 -0.27 -3.60
N ILE A 99 10.96 0.98 -3.22
CA ILE A 99 11.01 2.09 -4.18
C ILE A 99 12.47 2.24 -4.63
N PRO A 100 12.80 1.95 -5.90
CA PRO A 100 14.16 2.04 -6.39
C PRO A 100 14.66 3.48 -6.34
N GLU A 101 15.95 3.64 -6.08
CA GLU A 101 16.60 4.94 -6.14
C GLU A 101 16.81 5.37 -7.59
N ASN A 102 16.49 6.63 -7.89
CA ASN A 102 16.79 7.29 -9.15
C ASN A 102 17.27 8.73 -8.89
N PHE A 103 17.69 9.42 -9.95
CA PHE A 103 18.23 10.78 -9.85
C PHE A 103 17.29 11.77 -9.14
N LEU A 104 15.98 11.59 -9.26
CA LEU A 104 14.99 12.42 -8.56
C LEU A 104 14.82 11.97 -7.11
N SER A 105 14.63 10.67 -6.85
CA SER A 105 14.28 10.15 -5.52
C SER A 105 15.41 10.27 -4.50
N LYS A 106 16.67 10.30 -4.95
CA LYS A 106 17.86 10.39 -4.09
C LYS A 106 17.91 11.66 -3.25
N ASN A 107 17.34 12.76 -3.77
CA ASN A 107 17.42 14.08 -3.13
C ASN A 107 16.10 14.47 -2.44
N LEU A 108 15.08 13.59 -2.48
CA LEU A 108 13.76 13.83 -1.90
C LEU A 108 13.67 13.15 -0.54
N HIS A 109 13.82 13.94 0.53
CA HIS A 109 13.64 13.46 1.89
C HIS A 109 12.16 13.28 2.22
N LEU A 110 11.83 12.15 2.84
CA LEU A 110 10.50 11.82 3.30
C LEU A 110 10.29 12.36 4.72
N LYS A 111 9.68 13.54 4.81
CA LYS A 111 9.34 14.15 6.11
C LYS A 111 8.14 13.45 6.74
N GLU A 112 7.09 13.24 5.95
CA GLU A 112 5.85 12.66 6.41
C GLU A 112 5.31 11.66 5.40
N PHE A 113 4.76 10.56 5.91
CA PHE A 113 4.04 9.54 5.16
C PHE A 113 2.98 8.98 6.09
N THR A 114 1.72 9.34 5.87
CA THR A 114 0.60 9.00 6.75
C THR A 114 -0.62 8.55 5.96
N PHE A 115 -1.46 7.73 6.61
CA PHE A 115 -2.77 7.34 6.11
C PHE A 115 -3.82 7.94 7.03
N ASP A 116 -4.55 8.93 6.53
CA ASP A 116 -5.61 9.57 7.33
C ASP A 116 -6.65 10.23 6.44
N ASN A 117 -7.86 10.41 6.97
CA ASN A 117 -8.99 11.05 6.27
C ASN A 117 -9.26 10.49 4.86
N ASP A 118 -9.12 9.18 4.68
CA ASP A 118 -9.24 8.52 3.36
C ASP A 118 -8.21 9.02 2.31
N GLU A 119 -7.06 9.52 2.75
CA GLU A 119 -5.94 9.97 1.91
C GLU A 119 -4.61 9.33 2.36
N ILE A 120 -3.67 9.23 1.42
CA ILE A 120 -2.25 9.08 1.73
C ILE A 120 -1.59 10.45 1.59
N ILE A 121 -0.98 10.94 2.67
CA ILE A 121 -0.26 12.22 2.69
C ILE A 121 1.22 11.93 2.68
N ILE A 122 1.92 12.47 1.68
CA ILE A 122 3.37 12.38 1.52
C ILE A 122 3.93 13.81 1.54
N LYS A 123 4.75 14.14 2.54
CA LYS A 123 5.45 15.43 2.58
C LYS A 123 6.93 15.22 2.33
N LEU A 124 7.43 15.96 1.35
CA LEU A 124 8.81 15.90 0.88
C LEU A 124 9.50 17.24 1.09
N ASP A 125 10.76 17.17 1.49
CA ASP A 125 11.65 18.32 1.53
C ASP A 125 12.87 18.05 0.62
N ASN A 126 13.29 19.11 -0.08
CA ASN A 126 14.51 19.11 -0.89
C ASN A 126 15.63 19.71 -0.05
N TYR A 127 16.81 19.10 -0.12
CA TYR A 127 18.07 19.75 0.23
C TYR A 127 18.77 20.24 -1.02
#